data_AF-M3EZG2-F1
#
_entry.id   AF-M3EZG2-F1
#
_cell.length_a   1.000
_cell.length_b   1.000
_cell.length_c   1.000
_cell.angle_alpha   90.00
_cell.angle_beta   90.00
_cell.angle_gamma   90.00
#
_symmetry.space_group_name_H-M   'P 1'
#
loop_
_entity.id
_entity.type
_entity.pdbx_description
1 polymer ?
#
loop_
_entity_poly.entity_id
_entity_poly.type
_entity_poly.pdbx_seq_one_letter_code
_entity_poly.pdbx_strand_id
1 'polypeptide(L)'
;MNIKFTVLSGIILLSLGSIAYFSSKETSYTLLDASELAASPTKYENDLLRVRGFVKLGSVIREGKTAKFILEFNDKQIPVFLPEKPYFRMLLKKALVPG
;
A
#
# COMPACT_ATOMS: atom_id res chain seq x y z
N MET A 1 1.21 6.72 -49.53
CA MET A 1 1.31 7.21 -48.13
C MET A 1 2.75 7.60 -47.87
N ASN A 2 3.01 8.77 -47.28
CA ASN A 2 4.35 9.35 -47.20
C ASN A 2 5.15 8.65 -46.08
N ILE A 3 6.29 8.01 -46.40
CA ILE A 3 6.98 7.11 -45.47
C ILE A 3 7.39 7.79 -44.15
N LYS A 4 7.68 9.10 -44.22
CA LYS A 4 7.98 9.95 -43.06
C LYS A 4 6.80 10.04 -42.08
N PHE A 5 5.58 10.07 -42.61
CA PHE A 5 4.35 10.11 -41.80
C PHE A 5 4.10 8.77 -41.10
N THR A 6 4.34 7.65 -41.78
CA THR A 6 4.20 6.31 -41.20
C THR A 6 5.20 6.08 -40.06
N VAL A 7 6.45 6.51 -40.24
CA VAL A 7 7.48 6.42 -39.19
C VAL A 7 7.10 7.27 -37.97
N LEU A 8 6.68 8.51 -38.19
CA LEU A 8 6.25 9.40 -37.11
C LEU A 8 5.06 8.83 -36.34
N SER A 9 4.04 8.36 -37.05
CA SER A 9 2.85 7.75 -36.44
C SER A 9 3.20 6.49 -35.65
N GLY A 10 4.17 5.69 -36.13
CA GLY A 10 4.67 4.52 -35.41
C GLY A 10 5.33 4.88 -34.09
N ILE A 11 6.20 5.90 -34.07
CA ILE A 11 6.86 6.39 -32.86
C ILE A 11 5.83 6.90 -31.83
N ILE A 12 4.81 7.63 -32.29
CA ILE A 12 3.74 8.13 -31.45
C ILE A 12 2.96 6.96 -30.83
N LEU A 13 2.53 5.98 -31.63
CA LEU A 13 1.82 4.80 -31.14
C LEU A 13 2.64 3.99 -30.12
N LEU A 14 3.94 3.82 -30.37
CA LEU A 14 4.85 3.10 -29.48
C LEU A 14 5.06 3.86 -28.16
N SER A 15 5.13 5.19 -28.22
CA SER A 15 5.27 6.06 -27.04
C SER A 15 3.99 6.06 -26.20
N LEU A 16 2.81 6.20 -26.80
CA LEU A 16 1.55 6.13 -26.06
C LEU A 16 1.31 4.73 -25.48
N GLY A 17 1.60 3.68 -26.25
CA GLY A 17 1.44 2.30 -25.79
C GLY A 17 2.34 1.96 -24.61
N SER A 18 3.59 2.44 -24.62
CA SER A 18 4.52 2.26 -23.51
C SER A 18 4.09 3.04 -22.26
N ILE A 19 3.69 4.31 -22.39
CA ILE A 19 3.17 5.10 -21.25
C ILE A 19 1.94 4.42 -20.63
N ALA A 20 0.98 3.97 -21.44
CA ALA A 20 -0.21 3.29 -20.95
C ALA A 20 0.13 1.98 -20.21
N TYR A 21 1.07 1.19 -20.74
CA TYR A 21 1.52 -0.05 -20.12
C TYR A 21 2.21 0.18 -18.78
N PHE A 22 3.09 1.19 -18.68
CA PHE A 22 3.76 1.52 -17.42
C PHE A 22 2.81 2.15 -16.41
N SER A 23 1.93 3.06 -16.84
CA SER A 23 0.92 3.69 -15.98
C SER A 23 -0.04 2.67 -15.37
N SER A 24 -0.46 1.64 -16.12
CA SER A 24 -1.33 0.58 -15.59
C SER A 24 -0.67 -0.27 -14.50
N LYS A 25 0.66 -0.30 -14.41
CA LYS A 25 1.40 -1.03 -13.37
C LYS A 25 1.68 -0.22 -12.12
N GLU A 26 1.46 1.09 -12.15
CA GLU A 26 1.52 1.88 -10.93
C GLU A 26 0.34 1.47 -10.04
N THR A 27 0.64 0.71 -8.98
CA THR A 27 -0.32 0.37 -7.94
C THR A 27 -0.69 1.66 -7.23
N SER A 28 -1.77 2.30 -7.68
CA SER A 28 -2.36 3.44 -6.99
C SER A 28 -2.83 2.95 -5.63
N TYR A 29 -2.13 3.37 -4.58
CA TYR A 29 -2.54 3.10 -3.21
C TYR A 29 -3.47 4.22 -2.78
N THR A 30 -4.69 3.88 -2.35
CA THR A 30 -5.57 4.87 -1.74
C THR A 30 -5.02 5.19 -0.35
N LEU A 31 -4.56 6.43 -0.17
CA LEU A 31 -4.11 6.95 1.12
C LEU A 31 -5.34 7.23 1.99
N LEU A 32 -5.41 6.59 3.15
CA LEU A 32 -6.50 6.78 4.09
C LEU A 32 -5.96 6.92 5.51
N ASP A 33 -6.67 7.67 6.33
CA ASP A 33 -6.45 7.64 7.76
C ASP A 33 -7.21 6.46 8.39
N ALA A 34 -6.67 5.87 9.46
CA ALA A 34 -7.33 4.77 10.16
C ALA A 34 -8.72 5.17 10.69
N SER A 35 -8.97 6.45 10.94
CA SER A 35 -10.31 6.92 11.35
C SER A 35 -11.36 6.84 10.23
N GLU A 36 -10.94 7.00 8.98
CA GLU A 36 -11.80 6.92 7.78
C GLU A 36 -12.09 5.46 7.42
N LEU A 37 -11.07 4.60 7.49
CA LEU A 37 -11.25 3.17 7.29
C LEU A 37 -12.18 2.56 8.34
N ALA A 38 -12.08 3.01 9.61
CA ALA A 38 -12.97 2.57 10.68
C ALA A 38 -14.42 3.10 10.52
N ALA A 39 -14.63 4.19 9.76
CA ALA A 39 -15.97 4.72 9.50
C ALA A 39 -16.70 3.99 8.37
N SER A 40 -15.97 3.40 7.42
CA SER A 40 -16.55 2.77 6.23
C SER A 40 -15.74 1.56 5.76
N PRO A 41 -15.66 0.48 6.57
CA PRO A 41 -14.80 -0.68 6.27
C PRO A 41 -15.23 -1.43 5.00
N THR A 42 -16.52 -1.54 4.73
CA THR A 42 -17.08 -2.24 3.55
C THR A 42 -16.80 -1.53 2.22
N LYS A 43 -16.47 -0.24 2.25
CA LYS A 43 -16.17 0.53 1.04
C LYS A 43 -14.80 0.18 0.43
N TYR A 44 -13.88 -0.33 1.24
CA TYR A 44 -12.47 -0.47 0.88
C TYR A 44 -11.95 -1.91 0.95
N GLU A 45 -12.85 -2.90 1.00
CA GLU A 45 -12.51 -4.30 1.22
C GLU A 45 -11.62 -4.91 0.12
N ASN A 46 -11.75 -4.45 -1.11
CA ASN A 46 -11.00 -4.94 -2.28
C ASN A 46 -9.89 -3.99 -2.75
N ASP A 47 -9.66 -2.88 -2.04
CA ASP A 47 -8.72 -1.85 -2.46
C ASP A 47 -7.34 -2.04 -1.82
N LEU A 48 -6.29 -1.65 -2.55
CA LEU A 48 -4.96 -1.53 -1.99
C LEU A 48 -4.84 -0.21 -1.23
N LEU A 49 -4.89 -0.30 0.09
CA LEU A 49 -4.90 0.87 0.98
C LEU A 49 -3.54 1.12 1.61
N ARG A 50 -3.20 2.39 1.78
CA ARG A 50 -2.11 2.82 2.66
C ARG A 50 -2.69 3.61 3.81
N VAL A 51 -2.76 2.95 4.96
CA VAL A 51 -3.43 3.46 6.16
C VAL A 51 -2.43 4.16 7.08
N ARG A 52 -2.72 5.40 7.48
CA ARG A 52 -1.98 6.13 8.52
C ARG A 52 -2.61 5.90 9.90
N GLY A 53 -1.79 5.58 10.89
CA GLY A 53 -2.23 5.43 12.28
C GLY A 53 -1.04 5.16 13.21
N PHE A 54 -1.30 5.24 14.53
CA PHE A 54 -0.31 4.90 15.56
C PHE A 54 -0.52 3.47 16.05
N VAL A 55 0.55 2.75 16.37
CA VAL A 55 0.41 1.41 16.97
C VAL A 55 0.08 1.58 18.44
N LYS A 56 -1.02 0.97 18.89
CA LYS A 56 -1.40 0.97 20.31
C LYS A 56 -0.36 0.22 21.14
N LEU A 57 0.18 0.87 22.17
CA LEU A 57 1.18 0.28 23.07
C LEU A 57 0.65 -1.01 23.71
N GLY A 58 1.47 -2.05 23.73
CA GLY A 58 1.11 -3.36 24.28
C GLY A 58 0.19 -4.22 23.40
N SER A 59 -0.32 -3.71 22.27
CA SER A 59 -1.22 -4.48 21.38
C SER A 59 -0.49 -5.42 20.42
N VAL A 60 0.84 -5.35 20.34
CA VAL A 60 1.63 -6.12 19.38
C VAL A 60 1.81 -7.56 19.87
N ILE A 61 1.10 -8.47 19.24
CA ILE A 61 1.20 -9.92 19.47
C ILE A 61 1.95 -10.53 18.28
N ARG A 62 3.03 -11.25 18.56
CA ARG A 62 3.77 -12.02 17.55
C ARG A 62 3.45 -13.49 17.68
N GLU A 63 2.95 -14.08 16.61
CA GLU A 63 2.68 -15.52 16.50
C GLU A 63 3.62 -16.09 15.43
N GLY A 64 4.80 -16.53 15.87
CA GLY A 64 5.85 -17.06 15.01
C GLY A 64 6.34 -16.05 13.97
N LYS A 65 5.86 -16.21 12.73
CA LYS A 65 6.23 -15.36 11.57
C LYS A 65 5.15 -14.35 11.19
N THR A 66 4.04 -14.33 11.91
CA THR A 66 2.94 -13.39 11.74
C THR A 66 2.90 -12.40 12.89
N ALA A 67 2.29 -11.24 12.65
CA ALA A 67 2.10 -10.22 13.69
C ALA A 67 0.67 -9.69 13.64
N LYS A 68 0.09 -9.50 14.82
CA LYS A 68 -1.21 -8.86 15.03
C LYS A 68 -0.98 -7.64 15.91
N PHE A 69 -1.58 -6.51 15.56
CA PHE A 69 -1.54 -5.30 16.39
C PHE A 69 -2.72 -4.42 16.07
N ILE A 70 -2.97 -3.47 16.97
CA ILE A 70 -4.07 -2.50 16.82
C ILE A 70 -3.45 -1.17 16.39
N LEU A 71 -3.95 -0.63 15.27
CA LEU A 71 -3.73 0.76 14.90
C LEU A 71 -4.80 1.63 15.55
N GLU A 72 -4.37 2.75 16.12
CA GLU A 72 -5.21 3.75 16.76
C GLU A 72 -4.96 5.12 16.10
N PHE A 73 -6.05 5.79 15.74
CA PHE A 73 -6.00 7.15 15.19
C PHE A 73 -7.35 7.83 15.45
N ASN A 74 -7.31 9.03 16.06
CA ASN A 74 -8.50 9.79 16.46
C ASN A 74 -9.55 8.93 17.21
N ASP A 75 -9.12 8.26 18.29
CA ASP A 75 -9.95 7.39 19.17
C ASP A 75 -10.61 6.18 18.49
N LYS A 76 -10.28 5.91 17.22
CA LYS A 76 -10.74 4.72 16.50
C LYS A 76 -9.64 3.68 16.41
N GLN A 77 -10.02 2.42 16.55
CA GLN A 77 -9.12 1.28 16.57
C GLN A 77 -9.38 0.35 15.39
N ILE A 78 -8.31 -0.07 14.72
CA ILE A 78 -8.34 -1.02 13.60
C ILE A 78 -7.42 -2.19 13.92
N PRO A 79 -7.93 -3.43 13.91
CA PRO A 79 -7.09 -4.62 14.00
C PRO A 79 -6.35 -4.84 12.68
N VAL A 80 -5.03 -4.97 12.74
CA VAL A 80 -4.17 -5.25 11.59
C VAL A 80 -3.56 -6.63 11.72
N PHE A 81 -3.73 -7.44 10.68
CA PHE A 81 -3.14 -8.75 10.52
C PHE A 81 -2.04 -8.69 9.48
N LEU A 82 -0.80 -8.94 9.89
CA LEU A 82 0.34 -9.00 8.97
C LEU A 82 0.71 -10.45 8.68
N PRO A 83 0.53 -10.92 7.43
CA PRO A 83 1.10 -12.18 6.99
C PRO A 83 2.62 -12.07 6.82
N GLU A 84 3.30 -13.22 6.85
CA GLU A 84 4.76 -13.35 6.75
C GLU A 84 5.31 -12.58 5.53
N LYS A 85 6.02 -11.47 5.76
CA LYS A 85 6.83 -10.77 4.75
C LYS A 85 8.29 -10.61 5.21
N PRO A 86 9.28 -10.97 4.38
CA PRO A 86 10.69 -11.04 4.79
C PRO A 86 11.30 -9.70 5.21
N TYR A 87 10.83 -8.58 4.65
CA TYR A 87 11.35 -7.24 4.95
C TYR A 87 10.96 -6.71 6.35
N PHE A 88 9.93 -7.28 6.99
CA PHE A 88 9.38 -6.73 8.23
C PHE A 88 10.18 -7.14 9.48
N ARG A 89 10.88 -8.28 9.45
CA ARG A 89 11.70 -8.77 10.57
C ARG A 89 12.77 -7.76 10.99
N MET A 90 13.25 -6.95 10.04
CA MET A 90 14.25 -5.90 10.25
C MET A 90 13.67 -4.65 10.91
N LEU A 91 12.51 -4.16 10.45
CA LEU A 91 11.88 -2.94 10.98
C LEU A 91 11.34 -3.14 12.39
N LEU A 92 10.75 -4.30 12.65
CA LEU A 92 10.20 -4.65 13.97
C LEU A 92 11.29 -4.80 15.03
N LYS A 93 12.51 -5.24 14.67
CA LYS A 93 13.66 -5.25 15.60
C LYS A 93 14.08 -3.82 15.99
N LYS A 94 14.07 -2.88 15.05
CA LYS A 94 14.51 -1.50 15.29
C LYS A 94 13.52 -0.70 16.15
N ALA A 95 12.22 -1.01 16.08
CA ALA A 95 11.19 -0.34 16.89
C ALA A 95 11.10 -0.86 18.34
N LEU A 96 11.62 -2.06 18.62
CA LEU A 96 11.54 -2.71 19.94
C LEU A 96 12.82 -2.61 20.77
N VAL A 97 13.89 -2.03 20.21
CA VAL A 97 15.11 -1.73 20.98
C VAL A 97 15.06 -0.25 21.35
N PRO A 98 14.89 0.10 22.64
CA PRO A 98 15.09 1.48 23.07
C PRO A 98 16.58 1.80 22.89
N GLY A 99 16.86 2.85 22.13
CA GLY A 99 18.19 3.47 22.11
C GLY A 99 18.47 4.18 23.42
#